data_AF-A0A952HNP5-F1
#
_entry.id   AF-A0A952HNP5-F1
#
_cell.length_a   1.000
_cell.length_b   1.000
_cell.length_c   1.000
_cell.angle_alpha   90.00
_cell.angle_beta   90.00
_cell.angle_gamma   90.00
#
_symmetry.space_group_name_H-M   'P 1'
#
loop_
_entity.id
_entity.type
_entity.pdbx_description
1 polymer ?
#
loop_
_entity_poly.entity_id
_entity_poly.type
_entity_poly.pdbx_seq_one_letter_code
_entity_poly.pdbx_strand_id
1 'polypeptide(L)'
;MDRPSSFAPLSVLPDISPSRGEIKLSSPLSPIFDVAKKEPAPKQPISPLEGEMSGRTERGAVERRRHRLAFPLAFLALLPTPAFAHASDRGHVLLLPTGYYIAGGALAVAISFLVLALVPPVAFDRFWRKRLPLFSFGDGSRTIISLISFAGFAILIAAGLFGSRDPLSNPLPLVIWTLLWAGFTLLQGVFGNLWAWLNPWYGPYRVAARIVGLRGDETQPSRLPPWLGFWLAFVLFFAFAWFELIDPAPDDPARLACAAGLYWLVTFFAMLAFGYETWSRRGEFLSVFFSIVARFAPFQREQGRLSLAWPGVGLLAAEPLPLSGMAFLLLALSSVSFDGLSKTFFWLGLFGVNPLEFPGRTALIGIGSFGLVLTFILLAAVFALAVFLGGRLAGNARSFADTAGLLVWSIVPIALAYHIAHYVTALLVDGQYALVALSDPFALGWNVFGTANMMVEAGVVAGAQSAWWLWNLQAGVIIAGHVLAVLVAHGFAWRSYGQPSRAALSQLPLTLLMIAYTIFGLWLLATPTAG
;
A
#
# COMPACT_ATOMS: atom_id res chain seq x y z
N MET A 1 -58.68 -11.52 -41.50
CA MET A 1 -58.57 -12.02 -42.88
C MET A 1 -57.13 -12.38 -43.22
N ASP A 2 -56.64 -13.60 -42.98
CA ASP A 2 -56.96 -14.60 -41.95
C ASP A 2 -55.76 -15.56 -41.78
N ARG A 3 -55.64 -16.18 -40.61
CA ARG A 3 -54.70 -17.30 -40.38
C ARG A 3 -55.31 -18.61 -40.92
N PRO A 4 -54.51 -19.69 -40.98
CA PRO A 4 -54.82 -20.76 -40.04
C PRO A 4 -53.62 -21.21 -39.19
N SER A 5 -53.94 -21.95 -38.13
CA SER A 5 -53.07 -22.37 -37.03
C SER A 5 -52.92 -23.89 -36.96
N SER A 6 -51.88 -24.39 -36.29
CA SER A 6 -51.92 -25.69 -35.61
C SER A 6 -51.19 -25.65 -34.26
N PHE A 7 -51.86 -26.12 -33.21
CA PHE A 7 -51.29 -26.52 -31.91
C PHE A 7 -50.77 -27.99 -32.02
N ALA A 8 -50.24 -28.73 -31.03
CA ALA A 8 -50.13 -28.68 -29.55
C ALA A 8 -48.92 -29.59 -29.11
N PRO A 9 -48.66 -29.96 -27.82
CA PRO A 9 -49.28 -29.55 -26.54
C PRO A 9 -48.27 -29.20 -25.41
N LEU A 10 -48.82 -28.93 -24.21
CA LEU A 10 -48.13 -28.68 -22.92
C LEU A 10 -48.17 -29.90 -21.98
N SER A 11 -47.13 -30.09 -21.16
CA SER A 11 -47.17 -30.79 -19.86
C SER A 11 -45.86 -30.55 -19.07
N VAL A 12 -45.77 -30.60 -17.73
CA VAL A 12 -46.72 -30.45 -16.60
C VAL A 12 -45.85 -30.04 -15.39
N LEU A 13 -46.31 -29.10 -14.56
CA LEU A 13 -45.77 -28.84 -13.20
C LEU A 13 -46.52 -29.70 -12.18
N PRO A 14 -45.93 -29.96 -11.00
CA PRO A 14 -46.73 -29.64 -9.81
C PRO A 14 -45.96 -28.88 -8.73
N ASP A 15 -46.68 -27.97 -8.08
CA ASP A 15 -46.33 -27.31 -6.83
C ASP A 15 -46.12 -28.30 -5.67
N ILE A 16 -45.39 -27.87 -4.62
CA ILE A 16 -45.78 -28.05 -3.21
C ILE A 16 -45.12 -26.96 -2.35
N SER A 17 -45.96 -26.18 -1.67
CA SER A 17 -45.74 -25.45 -0.42
C SER A 17 -47.13 -25.03 0.10
N PRO A 18 -47.36 -24.66 1.39
CA PRO A 18 -46.45 -24.62 2.54
C PRO A 18 -47.01 -25.36 3.79
N SER A 19 -46.23 -25.41 4.88
CA SER A 19 -46.79 -25.46 6.24
C SER A 19 -45.84 -24.81 7.26
N ARG A 20 -46.36 -24.53 8.47
CA ARG A 20 -45.91 -23.46 9.38
C ARG A 20 -45.91 -23.95 10.83
N GLY A 21 -44.89 -23.58 11.62
CA GLY A 21 -44.74 -23.92 13.04
C GLY A 21 -43.62 -24.94 13.30
N GLU A 22 -42.95 -25.01 14.45
CA GLU A 22 -43.07 -24.22 15.70
C GLU A 22 -41.71 -24.08 16.41
N ILE A 23 -41.68 -23.26 17.47
CA ILE A 23 -40.52 -22.92 18.31
C ILE A 23 -40.23 -24.02 19.34
N LYS A 24 -38.96 -24.42 19.54
CA LYS A 24 -38.37 -24.59 20.90
C LYS A 24 -36.86 -24.78 20.95
N LEU A 25 -36.28 -24.25 22.04
CA LEU A 25 -34.91 -24.51 22.50
C LEU A 25 -34.73 -25.96 22.95
N SER A 26 -33.51 -26.49 22.79
CA SER A 26 -32.91 -27.36 23.80
C SER A 26 -31.38 -27.23 23.83
N SER A 27 -30.86 -26.89 25.00
CA SER A 27 -29.48 -27.12 25.44
C SER A 27 -29.57 -27.64 26.88
N PRO A 28 -28.77 -28.65 27.23
CA PRO A 28 -27.80 -28.47 28.33
C PRO A 28 -26.42 -29.04 27.95
N LEU A 29 -25.31 -28.36 28.25
CA LEU A 29 -24.53 -28.52 29.49
C LEU A 29 -24.26 -30.01 29.85
N SER A 30 -23.10 -30.58 29.49
CA SER A 30 -21.86 -30.63 30.34
C SER A 30 -21.74 -31.97 31.12
N PRO A 31 -20.59 -32.37 31.73
CA PRO A 31 -19.17 -32.10 31.46
C PRO A 31 -18.28 -33.39 31.56
N ILE A 32 -16.94 -33.24 31.73
CA ILE A 32 -15.97 -34.13 32.46
C ILE A 32 -14.96 -35.02 31.67
N PHE A 33 -13.70 -34.58 31.75
CA PHE A 33 -12.41 -35.27 31.99
C PHE A 33 -12.05 -36.67 31.42
N ASP A 34 -10.96 -36.67 30.63
CA ASP A 34 -9.64 -37.28 30.91
C ASP A 34 -9.53 -38.74 31.45
N VAL A 35 -8.82 -39.60 30.71
CA VAL A 35 -7.73 -40.49 31.20
C VAL A 35 -7.10 -41.29 30.05
N ALA A 36 -5.77 -41.46 30.08
CA ALA A 36 -4.99 -42.16 29.07
C ALA A 36 -4.75 -43.67 29.36
N LYS A 37 -4.62 -44.51 28.29
CA LYS A 37 -3.57 -45.58 28.19
C LYS A 37 -3.53 -46.36 26.86
N LYS A 38 -2.38 -46.25 26.18
CA LYS A 38 -1.54 -47.28 25.51
C LYS A 38 -2.11 -48.70 25.23
N GLU A 39 -2.15 -49.08 23.92
CA GLU A 39 -1.66 -50.31 23.20
C GLU A 39 -1.70 -51.74 23.82
N PRO A 40 -1.56 -52.86 23.04
CA PRO A 40 -1.28 -53.04 21.59
C PRO A 40 -2.18 -54.07 20.83
N ALA A 41 -1.78 -54.45 19.60
CA ALA A 41 -2.50 -55.28 18.60
C ALA A 41 -2.37 -56.83 18.72
N PRO A 42 -3.15 -57.59 17.91
CA PRO A 42 -2.87 -59.00 17.56
C PRO A 42 -2.41 -59.21 16.09
N LYS A 43 -1.78 -60.37 15.80
CA LYS A 43 -1.29 -60.81 14.48
C LYS A 43 -2.14 -61.95 13.86
N GLN A 44 -1.92 -62.15 12.55
CA GLN A 44 -2.42 -63.14 11.56
C GLN A 44 -2.62 -64.61 12.02
N PRO A 45 -3.30 -65.44 11.18
CA PRO A 45 -2.56 -66.54 10.50
C PRO A 45 -2.99 -66.99 9.07
N ILE A 46 -1.97 -67.24 8.20
CA ILE A 46 -1.68 -68.46 7.37
C ILE A 46 -2.66 -68.98 6.25
N SER A 47 -2.25 -68.83 4.96
CA SER A 47 -1.85 -69.84 3.89
C SER A 47 -2.49 -71.26 3.75
N PRO A 48 -2.21 -72.12 2.71
CA PRO A 48 -1.31 -72.05 1.51
C PRO A 48 -1.83 -72.74 0.18
N LEU A 49 -0.86 -73.11 -0.73
CA LEU A 49 -0.85 -74.18 -1.80
C LEU A 49 -1.13 -73.75 -3.28
N GLU A 50 -0.54 -74.33 -4.37
CA GLU A 50 0.64 -75.23 -4.59
C GLU A 50 1.08 -75.35 -6.10
N GLY A 51 2.32 -75.79 -6.38
CA GLY A 51 2.80 -76.44 -7.63
C GLY A 51 3.32 -75.55 -8.80
N GLU A 52 4.34 -75.89 -9.62
CA GLU A 52 5.29 -77.04 -9.67
C GLU A 52 6.57 -76.71 -10.51
N MET A 53 7.74 -77.31 -10.15
CA MET A 53 8.92 -77.72 -10.98
C MET A 53 9.67 -76.70 -11.91
N SER A 54 10.94 -76.84 -12.35
CA SER A 54 12.22 -77.52 -11.95
C SER A 54 13.32 -77.14 -13.01
N GLY A 55 14.66 -77.15 -12.86
CA GLY A 55 15.58 -77.34 -11.73
C GLY A 55 17.05 -77.66 -12.19
N ARG A 56 18.09 -77.10 -11.52
CA ARG A 56 19.57 -77.28 -11.73
C ARG A 56 20.20 -76.72 -13.04
N THR A 57 21.49 -76.34 -13.13
CA THR A 57 22.71 -76.51 -12.27
C THR A 57 23.72 -75.34 -12.45
N GLU A 58 24.58 -75.11 -11.44
CA GLU A 58 25.98 -74.55 -11.44
C GLU A 58 26.50 -73.66 -12.61
N ARG A 59 27.30 -72.58 -12.42
CA ARG A 59 28.53 -72.43 -11.60
C ARG A 59 28.88 -70.93 -11.47
N GLY A 60 29.77 -70.54 -10.54
CA GLY A 60 29.98 -69.14 -10.17
C GLY A 60 31.06 -68.36 -10.95
N ALA A 61 30.96 -67.02 -10.90
CA ALA A 61 32.05 -66.07 -11.09
C ALA A 61 31.76 -64.78 -10.28
N VAL A 62 32.77 -64.23 -9.62
CA VAL A 62 32.66 -62.94 -8.90
C VAL A 62 33.01 -61.81 -9.87
N GLU A 63 32.11 -60.85 -10.07
CA GLU A 63 32.56 -59.53 -10.55
C GLU A 63 31.73 -58.36 -10.02
N ARG A 64 32.42 -57.26 -9.70
CA ARG A 64 31.87 -56.07 -9.07
C ARG A 64 31.29 -55.10 -10.12
N ARG A 65 30.00 -54.75 -10.02
CA ARG A 65 29.43 -53.37 -10.13
C ARG A 65 27.93 -53.38 -10.45
N ARG A 66 27.08 -52.98 -9.49
CA ARG A 66 25.70 -52.47 -9.77
C ARG A 66 25.28 -51.32 -8.84
N HIS A 67 25.99 -50.19 -8.90
CA HIS A 67 25.54 -48.91 -8.34
C HIS A 67 25.80 -47.75 -9.34
N ARG A 68 25.21 -47.82 -10.54
CA ARG A 68 25.24 -46.73 -11.55
C ARG A 68 23.93 -46.50 -12.32
N LEU A 69 22.80 -47.00 -11.83
CA LEU A 69 21.47 -46.75 -12.43
C LEU A 69 20.45 -46.06 -11.48
N ALA A 70 20.76 -45.92 -10.19
CA ALA A 70 19.91 -45.17 -9.26
C ALA A 70 20.02 -43.63 -9.43
N PHE A 71 21.18 -43.14 -9.87
CA PHE A 71 21.43 -41.70 -10.04
C PHE A 71 20.64 -41.01 -11.17
N PRO A 72 20.53 -41.54 -12.41
CA PRO A 72 19.76 -40.86 -13.46
C PRO A 72 18.27 -40.82 -13.15
N LEU A 73 17.70 -41.83 -12.48
CA LEU A 73 16.28 -41.83 -12.10
C LEU A 73 15.98 -40.80 -10.99
N ALA A 74 16.89 -40.66 -10.01
CA ALA A 74 16.78 -39.61 -9.00
C ALA A 74 16.90 -38.20 -9.60
N PHE A 75 17.70 -38.03 -10.65
CA PHE A 75 17.81 -36.75 -11.38
C PHE A 75 16.54 -36.40 -12.17
N LEU A 76 15.84 -37.41 -12.73
CA LEU A 76 14.54 -37.20 -13.37
C LEU A 76 13.42 -36.83 -12.37
N ALA A 77 13.50 -37.29 -11.12
CA ALA A 77 12.62 -36.85 -10.03
C ALA A 77 12.98 -35.46 -9.46
N LEU A 78 14.14 -34.91 -9.85
CA LEU A 78 14.60 -33.55 -9.52
C LEU A 78 14.39 -32.56 -10.68
N LEU A 79 13.88 -33.01 -11.84
CA LEU A 79 13.43 -32.10 -12.88
C LEU A 79 12.12 -31.45 -12.43
N PRO A 80 12.04 -30.10 -12.34
CA PRO A 80 10.79 -29.43 -12.01
C PRO A 80 9.79 -29.69 -13.13
N THR A 81 8.73 -30.46 -12.83
CA THR A 81 7.60 -30.59 -13.74
C THR A 81 6.84 -29.27 -13.77
N PRO A 82 6.41 -28.78 -14.95
CA PRO A 82 5.53 -27.62 -15.04
C PRO A 82 4.16 -27.99 -14.48
N ALA A 83 3.98 -27.76 -13.18
CA ALA A 83 2.67 -27.80 -12.57
C ALA A 83 1.86 -26.61 -13.08
N PHE A 84 0.84 -26.87 -13.90
CA PHE A 84 -0.22 -25.91 -14.22
C PHE A 84 -1.12 -25.71 -12.98
N ALA A 85 -0.52 -25.19 -11.90
CA ALA A 85 -1.26 -24.56 -10.84
C ALA A 85 -1.77 -23.23 -11.38
N HIS A 86 -3.05 -23.15 -11.72
CA HIS A 86 -3.71 -21.87 -11.89
C HIS A 86 -3.56 -21.12 -10.56
N ALA A 87 -2.82 -20.01 -10.58
CA ALA A 87 -2.80 -19.07 -9.48
C ALA A 87 -4.20 -18.47 -9.38
N SER A 88 -5.02 -18.97 -8.46
CA SER A 88 -6.26 -18.29 -8.09
C SER A 88 -5.89 -17.04 -7.29
N ASP A 89 -6.33 -15.88 -7.76
CA ASP A 89 -5.83 -14.56 -7.32
C ASP A 89 -5.90 -14.31 -5.80
N ARG A 90 -6.83 -14.97 -5.07
CA ARG A 90 -6.73 -15.21 -3.61
C ARG A 90 -7.44 -16.51 -3.19
N GLY A 91 -6.76 -17.65 -3.34
CA GLY A 91 -7.27 -18.98 -2.93
C GLY A 91 -7.00 -19.45 -1.49
N HIS A 92 -6.31 -18.66 -0.65
CA HIS A 92 -6.01 -19.04 0.75
C HIS A 92 -6.33 -17.91 1.73
N VAL A 93 -7.56 -17.96 2.27
CA VAL A 93 -7.81 -17.43 3.62
C VAL A 93 -7.09 -18.37 4.59
N LEU A 94 -5.80 -18.11 4.83
CA LEU A 94 -5.16 -18.63 6.03
C LEU A 94 -5.97 -18.12 7.21
N LEU A 95 -6.50 -19.04 8.01
CA LEU A 95 -7.10 -18.76 9.31
C LEU A 95 -6.00 -18.40 10.33
N LEU A 96 -5.21 -17.37 10.02
CA LEU A 96 -4.36 -16.73 11.00
C LEU A 96 -5.26 -16.24 12.14
N PRO A 97 -4.81 -16.28 13.39
CA PRO A 97 -5.62 -15.87 14.52
C PRO A 97 -5.68 -14.33 14.60
N THR A 98 -6.34 -13.70 13.63
CA THR A 98 -6.40 -12.25 13.41
C THR A 98 -6.86 -11.49 14.64
N GLY A 99 -7.73 -12.09 15.47
CA GLY A 99 -8.11 -11.55 16.78
C GLY A 99 -6.93 -11.28 17.72
N TYR A 100 -5.92 -12.16 17.77
CA TYR A 100 -4.70 -11.91 18.55
C TYR A 100 -3.81 -10.82 17.95
N TYR A 101 -3.74 -10.71 16.62
CA TYR A 101 -3.01 -9.62 15.96
C TYR A 101 -3.68 -8.27 16.21
N ILE A 102 -5.02 -8.19 16.10
CA ILE A 102 -5.81 -6.98 16.36
C ILE A 102 -5.67 -6.56 17.83
N ALA A 103 -5.87 -7.49 18.77
CA ALA A 103 -5.74 -7.21 20.20
C ALA A 103 -4.29 -6.85 20.59
N GLY A 104 -3.31 -7.58 20.08
CA GLY A 104 -1.89 -7.33 20.32
C GLY A 104 -1.40 -6.00 19.75
N GLY A 105 -1.84 -5.63 18.54
CA GLY A 105 -1.54 -4.35 17.93
C GLY A 105 -2.17 -3.17 18.68
N ALA A 106 -3.45 -3.28 19.04
CA ALA A 106 -4.12 -2.29 19.88
C ALA A 106 -3.42 -2.11 21.24
N LEU A 107 -3.05 -3.22 21.89
CA LEU A 107 -2.33 -3.22 23.16
C LEU A 107 -0.91 -2.64 23.03
N ALA A 108 -0.18 -2.95 21.96
CA ALA A 108 1.15 -2.40 21.72
C ALA A 108 1.12 -0.87 21.58
N VAL A 109 0.14 -0.33 20.84
CA VAL A 109 -0.06 1.12 20.71
C VAL A 109 -0.45 1.74 22.06
N ALA A 110 -1.38 1.13 22.79
CA ALA A 110 -1.80 1.60 24.12
C ALA A 110 -0.65 1.61 25.15
N ILE A 111 0.16 0.53 25.19
CA ILE A 111 1.34 0.44 26.05
C ILE A 111 2.40 1.45 25.63
N SER A 112 2.62 1.67 24.33
CA SER A 112 3.60 2.67 23.86
C SER A 112 3.24 4.08 24.33
N PHE A 113 1.95 4.44 24.32
CA PHE A 113 1.47 5.70 24.88
C PHE A 113 1.65 5.75 26.40
N LEU A 114 1.31 4.69 27.12
CA LEU A 114 1.48 4.63 28.58
C LEU A 114 2.95 4.81 29.00
N VAL A 115 3.88 4.15 28.29
CA VAL A 115 5.32 4.32 28.50
C VAL A 115 5.75 5.77 28.24
N LEU A 116 5.34 6.37 27.11
CA LEU A 116 5.68 7.76 26.80
C LEU A 116 5.08 8.76 27.80
N ALA A 117 3.88 8.52 28.32
CA ALA A 117 3.26 9.35 29.35
C ALA A 117 3.99 9.30 30.72
N LEU A 118 4.77 8.24 30.97
CA LEU A 118 5.52 8.04 32.22
C LEU A 118 7.01 8.41 32.12
N VAL A 119 7.60 8.40 30.91
CA VAL A 119 9.03 8.65 30.70
C VAL A 119 9.34 10.14 30.51
N PRO A 120 10.36 10.70 31.19
CA PRO A 120 10.75 12.11 31.01
C PRO A 120 11.19 12.43 29.56
N PRO A 121 10.48 13.33 28.84
CA PRO A 121 10.70 13.54 27.40
C PRO A 121 12.04 14.18 27.05
N VAL A 122 12.71 14.83 28.01
CA VAL A 122 14.01 15.51 27.82
C VAL A 122 15.13 14.54 27.42
N ALA A 123 15.10 13.30 27.93
CA ALA A 123 16.08 12.27 27.59
C ALA A 123 15.88 11.78 26.15
N PHE A 124 14.62 11.59 25.74
CA PHE A 124 14.24 11.19 24.38
C PHE A 124 14.62 12.27 23.36
N ASP A 125 14.27 13.54 23.61
CA ASP A 125 14.50 14.64 22.66
C ASP A 125 16.01 14.83 22.36
N ARG A 126 16.88 14.72 23.38
CA ARG A 126 18.34 14.81 23.19
C ARG A 126 18.91 13.63 22.40
N PHE A 127 18.36 12.43 22.56
CA PHE A 127 18.80 11.24 21.81
C PHE A 127 18.32 11.29 20.35
N TRP A 128 17.04 11.59 20.14
CA TRP A 128 16.41 11.62 18.82
C TRP A 128 17.02 12.68 17.89
N ARG A 129 17.39 13.85 18.44
CA ARG A 129 18.02 14.94 17.65
C ARG A 129 19.47 14.69 17.22
N LYS A 130 20.11 13.58 17.61
CA LYS A 130 21.47 13.27 17.13
C LYS A 130 21.48 13.10 15.61
N ARG A 131 22.44 13.76 14.96
CA ARG A 131 22.69 13.66 13.51
C ARG A 131 24.17 13.36 13.26
N LEU A 132 24.44 12.45 12.34
CA LEU A 132 25.78 12.13 11.86
C LEU A 132 25.97 12.75 10.46
N PRO A 133 26.83 13.76 10.28
CA PRO A 133 27.11 14.30 8.95
C PRO A 133 27.85 13.24 8.12
N LEU A 134 27.47 13.09 6.84
CA LEU A 134 28.06 12.14 5.91
C LEU A 134 28.98 12.87 4.92
N PHE A 135 28.41 13.39 3.82
CA PHE A 135 29.15 14.09 2.78
C PHE A 135 28.32 15.24 2.20
N SER A 136 28.99 16.20 1.55
CA SER A 136 28.37 17.31 0.85
C SER A 136 28.42 17.14 -0.66
N PHE A 137 27.33 17.44 -1.36
CA PHE A 137 27.27 17.45 -2.83
C PHE A 137 26.38 18.58 -3.34
N GLY A 138 26.83 19.27 -4.39
CA GLY A 138 26.14 20.44 -4.96
C GLY A 138 25.08 20.07 -6.01
N ASP A 139 24.20 21.02 -6.32
CA ASP A 139 23.04 20.82 -7.22
C ASP A 139 23.37 20.87 -8.73
N GLY A 140 24.65 20.85 -9.12
CA GLY A 140 25.08 21.04 -10.51
C GLY A 140 24.47 20.03 -11.50
N SER A 141 24.36 18.76 -11.11
CA SER A 141 23.77 17.69 -11.93
C SER A 141 22.23 17.67 -11.90
N ARG A 142 21.57 18.45 -11.04
CA ARG A 142 20.10 18.43 -10.85
C ARG A 142 19.34 18.69 -12.15
N THR A 143 19.84 19.62 -12.99
CA THR A 143 19.25 19.94 -14.28
C THR A 143 19.37 18.76 -15.26
N ILE A 144 20.52 18.08 -15.28
CA ILE A 144 20.78 16.95 -16.18
C ILE A 144 19.92 15.74 -15.76
N ILE A 145 19.89 15.42 -14.47
CA ILE A 145 19.08 14.32 -13.92
C ILE A 145 17.59 14.54 -14.24
N SER A 146 17.06 15.74 -14.00
CA SER A 146 15.66 16.06 -14.32
C SER A 146 15.37 16.04 -15.83
N LEU A 147 16.32 16.41 -16.70
CA LEU A 147 16.17 16.25 -18.16
C LEU A 147 16.15 14.77 -18.58
N ILE A 148 16.96 13.92 -17.95
CA ILE A 148 16.92 12.46 -18.18
C ILE A 148 15.57 11.89 -17.71
N SER A 149 15.08 12.29 -16.53
CA SER A 149 13.76 11.90 -16.04
C SER A 149 12.62 12.38 -16.94
N PHE A 150 12.72 13.58 -17.51
CA PHE A 150 11.77 14.06 -18.53
C PHE A 150 11.82 13.23 -19.83
N ALA A 151 13.02 12.90 -20.32
CA ALA A 151 13.17 12.05 -21.50
C ALA A 151 12.60 10.64 -21.28
N GLY A 152 12.87 10.03 -20.12
CA GLY A 152 12.27 8.77 -19.72
C GLY A 152 10.74 8.85 -19.63
N PHE A 153 10.21 9.90 -19.00
CA PHE A 153 8.76 10.15 -18.95
C PHE A 153 8.15 10.29 -20.35
N ALA A 154 8.77 11.04 -21.26
CA ALA A 154 8.31 11.18 -22.64
C ALA A 154 8.30 9.84 -23.41
N ILE A 155 9.30 8.97 -23.19
CA ILE A 155 9.33 7.61 -23.73
C ILE A 155 8.17 6.77 -23.17
N LEU A 156 7.86 6.87 -21.88
CA LEU A 156 6.74 6.16 -21.27
C LEU A 156 5.37 6.64 -21.79
N ILE A 157 5.19 7.95 -22.01
CA ILE A 157 3.98 8.47 -22.67
C ILE A 157 3.87 7.93 -24.10
N ALA A 158 4.97 7.89 -24.86
CA ALA A 158 4.98 7.28 -26.19
C ALA A 158 4.65 5.77 -26.13
N ALA A 159 5.20 5.04 -25.17
CA ALA A 159 4.89 3.62 -24.94
C ALA A 159 3.41 3.38 -24.60
N GLY A 160 2.78 4.23 -23.77
CA GLY A 160 1.35 4.10 -23.47
C GLY A 160 0.41 4.42 -24.65
N LEU A 161 0.84 5.30 -25.55
CA LEU A 161 0.08 5.66 -26.76
C LEU A 161 0.26 4.65 -27.91
N PHE A 162 1.49 4.19 -28.14
CA PHE A 162 1.88 3.41 -29.34
C PHE A 162 2.32 1.97 -29.08
N GLY A 163 2.62 1.60 -27.83
CA GLY A 163 3.01 0.23 -27.44
C GLY A 163 1.82 -0.67 -27.12
N SER A 164 2.07 -1.74 -26.36
CA SER A 164 1.04 -2.74 -26.00
C SER A 164 -0.15 -2.12 -25.24
N ARG A 165 -1.34 -2.66 -25.46
CA ARG A 165 -2.56 -2.34 -24.69
C ARG A 165 -2.67 -3.12 -23.38
N ASP A 166 -1.91 -4.21 -23.24
CA ASP A 166 -1.84 -4.98 -22.00
C ASP A 166 -1.04 -4.20 -20.93
N PRO A 167 -1.62 -3.91 -19.74
CA PRO A 167 -0.92 -3.19 -18.67
C PRO A 167 0.32 -3.90 -18.13
N LEU A 168 0.40 -5.24 -18.20
CA LEU A 168 1.55 -6.00 -17.69
C LEU A 168 2.71 -6.06 -18.70
N SER A 169 2.43 -5.87 -19.99
CA SER A 169 3.44 -5.75 -21.05
C SER A 169 3.84 -4.30 -21.34
N ASN A 170 3.05 -3.31 -20.91
CA ASN A 170 3.36 -1.89 -21.14
C ASN A 170 4.10 -1.28 -19.95
N PRO A 171 5.23 -0.57 -20.14
CA PRO A 171 5.98 -0.01 -19.02
C PRO A 171 5.28 1.16 -18.32
N LEU A 172 4.34 1.87 -18.95
CA LEU A 172 3.77 3.10 -18.37
C LEU A 172 2.94 2.86 -17.09
N PRO A 173 1.96 1.93 -17.05
CA PRO A 173 1.23 1.61 -15.82
C PRO A 173 2.15 1.11 -14.71
N LEU A 174 3.06 0.19 -15.04
CA LEU A 174 4.01 -0.39 -14.10
C LEU A 174 4.98 0.66 -13.53
N VAL A 175 5.44 1.63 -14.33
CA VAL A 175 6.27 2.71 -13.82
C VAL A 175 5.47 3.68 -12.95
N ILE A 176 4.25 4.06 -13.32
CA ILE A 176 3.46 5.04 -12.55
C ILE A 176 2.94 4.42 -11.24
N TRP A 177 2.28 3.27 -11.29
CA TRP A 177 1.65 2.66 -10.13
C TRP A 177 2.67 1.90 -9.26
N THR A 178 3.48 1.03 -9.87
CA THR A 178 4.39 0.17 -9.11
C THR A 178 5.71 0.86 -8.78
N LEU A 179 6.42 1.43 -9.74
CA LEU A 179 7.75 1.99 -9.45
C LEU A 179 7.71 3.38 -8.81
N LEU A 180 6.81 4.26 -9.25
CA LEU A 180 6.70 5.63 -8.74
C LEU A 180 5.77 5.71 -7.51
N TRP A 181 4.50 5.32 -7.65
CA TRP A 181 3.54 5.52 -6.56
C TRP A 181 3.80 4.56 -5.39
N ALA A 182 3.96 3.27 -5.63
CA ALA A 182 4.38 2.33 -4.59
C ALA A 182 5.86 2.50 -4.21
N GLY A 183 6.79 2.13 -5.09
CA GLY A 183 8.20 1.93 -4.75
C GLY A 183 8.94 3.22 -4.37
N PHE A 184 8.80 4.27 -5.17
CA PHE A 184 9.53 5.51 -4.96
C PHE A 184 9.03 6.29 -3.73
N THR A 185 7.76 6.13 -3.32
CA THR A 185 7.27 6.57 -2.01
C THR A 185 8.08 5.96 -0.86
N LEU A 186 8.39 4.66 -0.94
CA LEU A 186 9.20 3.98 0.08
C LEU A 186 10.65 4.47 0.05
N LEU A 187 11.24 4.62 -1.14
CA LEU A 187 12.59 5.17 -1.30
C LEU A 187 12.69 6.60 -0.75
N GLN A 188 11.70 7.45 -1.01
CA GLN A 188 11.62 8.82 -0.46
C GLN A 188 11.48 8.80 1.08
N GLY A 189 10.74 7.84 1.63
CA GLY A 189 10.58 7.62 3.08
C GLY A 189 11.85 7.11 3.78
N VAL A 190 12.83 6.58 3.05
CA VAL A 190 14.13 6.12 3.58
C VAL A 190 15.24 7.14 3.27
N PHE A 191 15.42 7.51 2.01
CA PHE A 191 16.56 8.28 1.50
C PHE A 191 16.33 9.81 1.49
N GLY A 192 15.13 10.27 1.85
CA GLY A 192 14.80 11.69 1.91
C GLY A 192 14.37 12.23 0.54
N ASN A 193 14.69 13.50 0.26
CA ASN A 193 14.10 14.20 -0.89
C ASN A 193 14.78 13.90 -2.24
N LEU A 194 14.58 12.68 -2.75
CA LEU A 194 15.00 12.24 -4.08
C LEU A 194 14.21 12.96 -5.19
N TRP A 195 12.91 13.22 -4.98
CA TRP A 195 12.04 13.86 -5.98
C TRP A 195 12.53 15.23 -6.45
N ALA A 196 13.22 15.99 -5.58
CA ALA A 196 13.85 17.26 -5.94
C ALA A 196 14.78 17.15 -7.17
N TRP A 197 15.34 15.97 -7.42
CA TRP A 197 16.23 15.66 -8.54
C TRP A 197 15.51 15.01 -9.73
N LEU A 198 14.63 14.04 -9.44
CA LEU A 198 14.01 13.16 -10.43
C LEU A 198 12.69 13.66 -11.02
N ASN A 199 12.14 14.76 -10.51
CA ASN A 199 10.91 15.33 -11.08
C ASN A 199 11.12 15.71 -12.57
N PRO A 200 10.16 15.41 -13.47
CA PRO A 200 10.31 15.63 -14.91
C PRO A 200 10.04 17.08 -15.36
N TRP A 201 10.07 18.07 -14.47
CA TRP A 201 9.79 19.48 -14.82
C TRP A 201 10.98 20.43 -14.63
N TYR A 202 11.82 20.24 -13.61
CA TYR A 202 12.90 21.19 -13.28
C TYR A 202 13.86 21.46 -14.45
N GLY A 203 14.28 20.40 -15.15
CA GLY A 203 15.13 20.46 -16.34
C GLY A 203 14.47 21.22 -17.49
N PRO A 204 13.30 20.78 -17.99
CA PRO A 204 12.52 21.51 -18.99
C PRO A 204 12.23 22.97 -18.61
N TYR A 205 11.91 23.24 -17.34
CA TYR A 205 11.65 24.60 -16.85
C TYR A 205 12.90 25.47 -16.92
N ARG A 206 14.06 24.96 -16.48
CA ARG A 206 15.36 25.68 -16.59
C ARG A 206 15.74 25.97 -18.05
N VAL A 207 15.40 25.08 -18.98
CA VAL A 207 15.62 25.30 -20.43
C VAL A 207 14.66 26.36 -20.97
N ALA A 208 13.36 26.22 -20.73
CA ALA A 208 12.34 27.17 -21.19
C ALA A 208 12.57 28.58 -20.62
N ALA A 209 12.88 28.70 -19.34
CA ALA A 209 13.15 29.99 -18.70
C ALA A 209 14.36 30.71 -19.33
N ARG A 210 15.42 29.98 -19.70
CA ARG A 210 16.57 30.54 -20.43
C ARG A 210 16.19 31.03 -21.83
N ILE A 211 15.38 30.27 -22.56
CA ILE A 211 14.96 30.61 -23.93
C ILE A 211 14.04 31.85 -23.94
N VAL A 212 13.08 31.92 -23.02
CA VAL A 212 12.11 33.04 -22.93
C VAL A 212 12.73 34.29 -22.29
N GLY A 213 13.99 34.24 -21.85
CA GLY A 213 14.63 35.35 -21.15
C GLY A 213 14.03 35.62 -19.76
N LEU A 214 13.26 34.66 -19.22
CA LEU A 214 12.81 34.67 -17.83
C LEU A 214 14.03 34.48 -16.94
N ARG A 215 14.68 35.59 -16.59
CA ARG A 215 15.65 35.61 -15.48
C ARG A 215 14.92 35.07 -14.26
N GLY A 216 15.31 33.86 -13.87
CA GLY A 216 14.82 33.17 -12.67
C GLY A 216 15.35 33.89 -11.44
N ASP A 217 14.79 35.06 -11.19
CA ASP A 217 15.10 35.88 -10.05
C ASP A 217 14.33 35.29 -8.85
N GLU A 218 15.05 34.52 -8.04
CA GLU A 218 14.54 33.84 -6.84
C GLU A 218 14.00 34.84 -5.79
N THR A 219 14.16 36.14 -6.04
CA THR A 219 13.65 37.26 -5.23
C THR A 219 12.26 37.78 -5.64
N GLN A 220 11.67 37.34 -6.78
CA GLN A 220 10.32 37.81 -7.14
C GLN A 220 9.26 37.33 -6.14
N PRO A 221 8.34 38.21 -5.71
CA PRO A 221 7.29 37.83 -4.76
C PRO A 221 6.37 36.76 -5.34
N SER A 222 5.87 35.89 -4.45
CA SER A 222 4.95 34.79 -4.76
C SER A 222 3.79 35.26 -5.65
N ARG A 223 3.79 34.82 -6.92
CA ARG A 223 2.69 35.07 -7.86
C ARG A 223 1.42 34.27 -7.51
N LEU A 224 1.56 33.21 -6.72
CA LEU A 224 0.43 32.43 -6.23
C LEU A 224 -0.22 33.18 -5.04
N PRO A 225 -1.54 33.43 -5.06
CA PRO A 225 -2.23 34.08 -3.94
C PRO A 225 -2.07 33.27 -2.63
N PRO A 226 -1.79 33.90 -1.48
CA PRO A 226 -1.55 33.17 -0.22
C PRO A 226 -2.71 32.27 0.22
N TRP A 227 -3.96 32.65 -0.10
CA TRP A 227 -5.17 31.91 0.26
C TRP A 227 -5.31 30.56 -0.47
N LEU A 228 -4.64 30.37 -1.62
CA LEU A 228 -4.60 29.06 -2.27
C LEU A 228 -3.95 28.01 -1.38
N GLY A 229 -2.92 28.36 -0.59
CA GLY A 229 -2.20 27.42 0.26
C GLY A 229 -1.81 26.14 -0.48
N PHE A 230 -2.29 24.99 0.01
CA PHE A 230 -2.17 23.67 -0.62
C PHE A 230 -3.45 23.21 -1.36
N TRP A 231 -4.46 24.05 -1.56
CA TRP A 231 -5.74 23.64 -2.14
C TRP A 231 -5.60 23.13 -3.59
N LEU A 232 -4.66 23.64 -4.37
CA LEU A 232 -4.39 23.10 -5.71
C LEU A 232 -3.75 21.70 -5.65
N ALA A 233 -2.80 21.48 -4.74
CA ALA A 233 -2.25 20.15 -4.50
C ALA A 233 -3.33 19.17 -3.99
N PHE A 234 -4.25 19.64 -3.13
CA PHE A 234 -5.41 18.86 -2.67
C PHE A 234 -6.34 18.46 -3.83
N VAL A 235 -6.69 19.39 -4.73
CA VAL A 235 -7.55 19.09 -5.89
C VAL A 235 -6.86 18.13 -6.87
N LEU A 236 -5.56 18.33 -7.13
CA LEU A 236 -4.80 17.44 -8.01
C LEU A 236 -4.62 16.05 -7.39
N PHE A 237 -4.38 15.95 -6.07
CA PHE A 237 -4.34 14.67 -5.37
C PHE A 237 -5.71 13.97 -5.32
N PHE A 238 -6.80 14.73 -5.14
CA PHE A 238 -8.16 14.18 -5.22
C PHE A 238 -8.44 13.62 -6.62
N ALA A 239 -8.06 14.34 -7.68
CA ALA A 239 -8.21 13.85 -9.06
C ALA A 239 -7.34 12.61 -9.33
N PHE A 240 -6.12 12.56 -8.80
CA PHE A 240 -5.24 11.38 -8.85
C PHE A 240 -5.86 10.17 -8.14
N ALA A 241 -6.31 10.33 -6.89
CA ALA A 241 -6.96 9.28 -6.12
C ALA A 241 -8.29 8.83 -6.76
N TRP A 242 -9.05 9.74 -7.38
CA TRP A 242 -10.24 9.39 -8.14
C TRP A 242 -9.88 8.56 -9.38
N PHE A 243 -8.82 8.94 -10.11
CA PHE A 243 -8.33 8.18 -11.26
C PHE A 243 -7.87 6.78 -10.85
N GLU A 244 -7.00 6.66 -9.84
CA GLU A 244 -6.49 5.37 -9.33
C GLU A 244 -7.61 4.44 -8.83
N LEU A 245 -8.57 4.97 -8.07
CA LEU A 245 -9.52 4.16 -7.30
C LEU A 245 -10.88 3.95 -7.99
N ILE A 246 -11.37 4.92 -8.77
CA ILE A 246 -12.77 4.95 -9.22
C ILE A 246 -12.93 4.79 -10.73
N ASP A 247 -11.97 5.30 -11.51
CA ASP A 247 -12.01 5.25 -12.98
C ASP A 247 -12.06 3.78 -13.49
N PRO A 248 -12.74 3.45 -14.61
CA PRO A 248 -13.04 2.05 -14.94
C PRO A 248 -11.85 1.12 -15.24
N ALA A 249 -10.70 1.65 -15.65
CA ALA A 249 -9.52 0.84 -16.01
C ALA A 249 -8.21 1.66 -15.90
N PRO A 250 -7.80 2.13 -14.71
CA PRO A 250 -6.68 3.08 -14.52
C PRO A 250 -5.34 2.60 -15.09
N ASP A 251 -5.23 1.31 -15.31
CA ASP A 251 -4.06 0.64 -15.87
C ASP A 251 -4.04 0.60 -17.41
N ASP A 252 -5.11 1.04 -18.11
CA ASP A 252 -5.09 1.14 -19.58
C ASP A 252 -3.98 2.12 -20.04
N PRO A 253 -3.03 1.67 -20.87
CA PRO A 253 -1.86 2.47 -21.17
C PRO A 253 -2.13 3.80 -21.89
N ALA A 254 -3.15 3.93 -22.77
CA ALA A 254 -3.42 5.23 -23.41
C ALA A 254 -4.22 6.17 -22.53
N ARG A 255 -5.21 5.69 -21.77
CA ARG A 255 -5.95 6.56 -20.86
C ARG A 255 -5.01 7.10 -19.77
N LEU A 256 -4.11 6.27 -19.27
CA LEU A 256 -3.04 6.69 -18.37
C LEU A 256 -2.04 7.64 -19.04
N ALA A 257 -1.62 7.40 -20.29
CA ALA A 257 -0.75 8.33 -21.03
C ALA A 257 -1.39 9.71 -21.24
N CYS A 258 -2.68 9.75 -21.60
CA CYS A 258 -3.43 10.99 -21.73
C CYS A 258 -3.55 11.71 -20.39
N ALA A 259 -3.88 11.01 -19.29
CA ALA A 259 -4.00 11.59 -17.96
C ALA A 259 -2.65 12.13 -17.45
N ALA A 260 -1.58 11.32 -17.52
CA ALA A 260 -0.24 11.71 -17.08
C ALA A 260 0.37 12.82 -17.95
N GLY A 261 0.16 12.79 -19.27
CA GLY A 261 0.59 13.83 -20.20
C GLY A 261 -0.12 15.16 -19.95
N LEU A 262 -1.45 15.14 -19.77
CA LEU A 262 -2.23 16.32 -19.40
C LEU A 262 -1.80 16.87 -18.03
N TYR A 263 -1.61 15.99 -17.04
CA TYR A 263 -1.10 16.36 -15.72
C TYR A 263 0.27 17.06 -15.80
N TRP A 264 1.20 16.50 -16.57
CA TRP A 264 2.51 17.09 -16.79
C TRP A 264 2.43 18.46 -17.46
N LEU A 265 1.60 18.61 -18.50
CA LEU A 265 1.42 19.86 -19.24
C LEU A 265 0.82 20.97 -18.35
N VAL A 266 -0.28 20.70 -17.66
CA VAL A 266 -0.95 21.67 -16.76
C VAL A 266 0.03 22.12 -15.66
N THR A 267 0.74 21.18 -15.06
CA THR A 267 1.77 21.44 -14.05
C THR A 267 2.92 22.28 -14.62
N PHE A 268 3.39 21.98 -15.83
CA PHE A 268 4.48 22.71 -16.48
C PHE A 268 4.10 24.17 -16.79
N PHE A 269 2.91 24.40 -17.37
CA PHE A 269 2.43 25.77 -17.63
C PHE A 269 2.21 26.56 -16.34
N ALA A 270 1.72 25.91 -15.28
CA ALA A 270 1.58 26.54 -13.97
C ALA A 270 2.94 26.92 -13.36
N MET A 271 3.99 26.08 -13.52
CA MET A 271 5.37 26.44 -13.12
C MET A 271 5.92 27.63 -13.91
N LEU A 272 5.60 27.76 -15.21
CA LEU A 272 5.98 28.93 -16.01
C LEU A 272 5.24 30.20 -15.59
N ALA A 273 3.96 30.10 -15.25
CA ALA A 273 3.14 31.24 -14.83
C ALA A 273 3.47 31.74 -13.41
N PHE A 274 3.48 30.83 -12.43
CA PHE A 274 3.60 31.12 -11.01
C PHE A 274 5.02 30.98 -10.43
N GLY A 275 5.95 30.40 -11.20
CA GLY A 275 7.32 30.10 -10.79
C GLY A 275 7.47 28.68 -10.22
N TYR A 276 8.53 27.98 -10.64
CA TYR A 276 8.80 26.59 -10.26
C TYR A 276 8.81 26.36 -8.73
N GLU A 277 9.60 27.12 -7.97
CA GLU A 277 9.74 26.90 -6.52
C GLU A 277 8.41 27.12 -5.77
N THR A 278 7.63 28.13 -6.14
CA THR A 278 6.32 28.40 -5.52
C THR A 278 5.32 27.31 -5.87
N TRP A 279 5.26 26.87 -7.13
CA TRP A 279 4.34 25.82 -7.57
C TRP A 279 4.71 24.45 -6.99
N SER A 280 5.97 24.01 -7.07
CA SER A 280 6.41 22.73 -6.51
C SER A 280 6.19 22.61 -5.00
N ARG A 281 6.28 23.72 -4.25
CA ARG A 281 6.12 23.68 -2.78
C ARG A 281 4.67 23.66 -2.30
N ARG A 282 3.69 23.96 -3.15
CA ARG A 282 2.30 24.25 -2.74
C ARG A 282 1.20 23.77 -3.70
N GLY A 283 1.46 23.82 -5.01
CA GLY A 283 0.51 23.45 -6.05
C GLY A 283 0.70 22.04 -6.60
N GLU A 284 1.93 21.58 -6.81
CA GLU A 284 2.22 20.26 -7.40
C GLU A 284 2.12 19.14 -6.35
N PHE A 285 1.20 18.19 -6.55
CA PHE A 285 0.82 17.27 -5.47
C PHE A 285 1.90 16.23 -5.14
N LEU A 286 2.65 15.73 -6.11
CA LEU A 286 3.74 14.76 -5.86
C LEU A 286 4.87 15.45 -5.11
N SER A 287 5.27 16.66 -5.49
CA SER A 287 6.25 17.44 -4.72
C SER A 287 5.80 17.70 -3.28
N VAL A 288 4.53 18.04 -3.05
CA VAL A 288 3.98 18.21 -1.70
C VAL A 288 4.01 16.87 -0.94
N PHE A 289 3.44 15.80 -1.48
CA PHE A 289 3.39 14.46 -0.89
C PHE A 289 4.79 13.91 -0.58
N PHE A 290 5.68 13.89 -1.56
CA PHE A 290 7.05 13.42 -1.41
C PHE A 290 7.88 14.31 -0.46
N SER A 291 7.61 15.61 -0.35
CA SER A 291 8.27 16.47 0.66
C SER A 291 7.80 16.17 2.09
N ILE A 292 6.54 15.75 2.25
CA ILE A 292 5.95 15.30 3.52
C ILE A 292 6.57 13.97 3.93
N VAL A 293 6.57 12.98 3.03
CA VAL A 293 7.16 11.65 3.26
C VAL A 293 8.66 11.74 3.58
N ALA A 294 9.42 12.59 2.86
CA ALA A 294 10.84 12.81 3.10
C ALA A 294 11.18 13.34 4.51
N ARG A 295 10.23 13.91 5.27
CA ARG A 295 10.47 14.34 6.67
C ARG A 295 10.60 13.17 7.64
N PHE A 296 10.14 11.99 7.25
CA PHE A 296 10.31 10.76 8.01
C PHE A 296 11.71 10.13 7.82
N ALA A 297 12.39 10.45 6.72
CA ALA A 297 13.62 9.80 6.31
C ALA A 297 14.78 9.91 7.33
N PRO A 298 15.50 8.80 7.58
CA PRO A 298 16.81 8.81 8.24
C PRO A 298 17.83 9.66 7.49
N PHE A 299 17.87 9.60 6.15
CA PHE A 299 18.80 10.41 5.36
C PHE A 299 18.20 11.79 5.08
N GLN A 300 18.79 12.83 5.67
CA GLN A 300 18.32 14.22 5.57
C GLN A 300 19.40 15.09 4.92
N ARG A 301 19.02 15.83 3.86
CA ARG A 301 19.88 16.78 3.16
C ARG A 301 19.48 18.21 3.52
N GLU A 302 20.37 18.93 4.18
CA GLU A 302 20.21 20.34 4.51
C GLU A 302 21.41 21.13 3.96
N GLN A 303 21.14 22.21 3.21
CA GLN A 303 22.17 23.10 2.63
C GLN A 303 23.31 22.36 1.90
N GLY A 304 22.97 21.33 1.11
CA GLY A 304 23.93 20.53 0.35
C GLY A 304 24.71 19.48 1.16
N ARG A 305 24.56 19.42 2.49
CA ARG A 305 25.14 18.39 3.36
C ARG A 305 24.12 17.26 3.60
N LEU A 306 24.53 16.03 3.35
CA LEU A 306 23.79 14.83 3.75
C LEU A 306 24.13 14.46 5.19
N SER A 307 23.12 14.09 5.96
CA SER A 307 23.26 13.62 7.34
C SER A 307 22.34 12.42 7.59
N LEU A 308 22.78 11.53 8.47
CA LEU A 308 21.97 10.44 9.00
C LEU A 308 21.37 10.87 10.35
N ALA A 309 20.05 10.79 10.48
CA ALA A 309 19.26 11.12 11.64
C ALA A 309 18.34 9.93 12.01
N TRP A 310 17.71 9.98 13.19
CA TRP A 310 16.66 9.01 13.52
C TRP A 310 15.40 9.23 12.63
N PRO A 311 14.62 8.19 12.32
CA PRO A 311 13.36 8.33 11.60
C PRO A 311 12.42 9.34 12.28
N GLY A 312 11.71 10.13 11.49
CA GLY A 312 10.73 11.11 11.99
C GLY A 312 11.31 12.34 12.70
N VAL A 313 12.63 12.51 12.81
CA VAL A 313 13.24 13.74 13.38
C VAL A 313 12.79 15.00 12.64
N GLY A 314 12.62 14.93 11.32
CA GLY A 314 12.13 16.03 10.48
C GLY A 314 10.65 16.37 10.69
N LEU A 315 9.88 15.50 11.36
CA LEU A 315 8.50 15.75 11.79
C LEU A 315 8.47 16.53 13.10
N LEU A 316 9.29 16.18 14.11
CA LEU A 316 9.31 16.90 15.40
C LEU A 316 9.71 18.39 15.27
N ALA A 317 10.49 18.72 14.24
CA ALA A 317 10.86 20.08 13.88
C ALA A 317 9.78 20.82 13.04
N ALA A 318 8.66 20.20 12.72
CA ALA A 318 7.64 20.80 11.85
C ALA A 318 6.86 21.95 12.51
N GLU A 319 6.44 22.89 11.66
CA GLU A 319 5.55 24.00 11.97
C GLU A 319 4.08 23.60 11.75
N PRO A 320 3.10 24.33 12.32
CA PRO A 320 1.69 24.05 12.10
C PRO A 320 1.33 24.19 10.62
N LEU A 321 0.70 23.18 10.04
CA LEU A 321 0.16 23.28 8.69
C LEU A 321 -1.10 24.15 8.64
N PRO A 322 -1.29 24.96 7.58
CA PRO A 322 -2.55 25.64 7.33
C PRO A 322 -3.65 24.63 7.00
N LEU A 323 -4.92 25.06 7.04
CA LEU A 323 -6.09 24.19 6.80
C LEU A 323 -6.00 23.36 5.53
N SER A 324 -5.52 23.92 4.42
CA SER A 324 -5.34 23.18 3.16
C SER A 324 -4.25 22.11 3.23
N GLY A 325 -3.19 22.32 4.02
CA GLY A 325 -2.17 21.31 4.27
C GLY A 325 -2.65 20.18 5.19
N MET A 326 -3.49 20.52 6.17
CA MET A 326 -4.19 19.51 6.98
C MET A 326 -5.14 18.67 6.11
N ALA A 327 -5.95 19.32 5.27
CA ALA A 327 -6.87 18.65 4.35
C ALA A 327 -6.13 17.73 3.37
N PHE A 328 -4.98 18.16 2.84
CA PHE A 328 -4.13 17.33 1.97
C PHE A 328 -3.66 16.04 2.67
N LEU A 329 -3.13 16.15 3.89
CA LEU A 329 -2.67 14.99 4.66
C LEU A 329 -3.81 14.02 5.04
N LEU A 330 -4.95 14.57 5.45
CA LEU A 330 -6.12 13.78 5.80
C LEU A 330 -6.70 13.08 4.57
N LEU A 331 -6.72 13.73 3.41
CA LEU A 331 -7.13 13.13 2.15
C LEU A 331 -6.19 11.99 1.72
N ALA A 332 -4.88 12.18 1.86
CA ALA A 332 -3.88 11.15 1.55
C ALA A 332 -3.98 9.91 2.45
N LEU A 333 -4.32 10.07 3.73
CA LEU A 333 -4.61 8.91 4.57
C LEU A 333 -5.96 8.28 4.19
N SER A 334 -7.02 9.09 4.00
CA SER A 334 -8.37 8.58 3.74
C SER A 334 -8.50 7.87 2.40
N SER A 335 -7.75 8.26 1.36
CA SER A 335 -7.78 7.57 0.06
C SER A 335 -7.25 6.14 0.16
N VAL A 336 -6.15 5.93 0.91
CA VAL A 336 -5.61 4.59 1.19
C VAL A 336 -6.54 3.79 2.11
N SER A 337 -7.18 4.45 3.10
CA SER A 337 -8.27 3.82 3.89
C SER A 337 -9.41 3.34 2.99
N PHE A 338 -9.79 4.18 2.03
CA PHE A 338 -10.92 3.97 1.14
C PHE A 338 -10.63 2.87 0.13
N ASP A 339 -9.43 2.81 -0.46
CA ASP A 339 -9.05 1.72 -1.35
C ASP A 339 -9.27 0.35 -0.67
N GLY A 340 -8.66 0.15 0.50
CA GLY A 340 -8.79 -1.09 1.26
C GLY A 340 -10.24 -1.38 1.63
N LEU A 341 -10.99 -0.37 2.09
CA LEU A 341 -12.41 -0.52 2.47
C LEU A 341 -13.30 -0.87 1.26
N SER A 342 -13.11 -0.19 0.13
CA SER A 342 -13.98 -0.27 -1.06
C SER A 342 -14.03 -1.67 -1.68
N LYS A 343 -12.95 -2.43 -1.51
CA LYS A 343 -12.80 -3.81 -1.97
C LYS A 343 -13.43 -4.83 -1.01
N THR A 344 -13.75 -4.47 0.23
CA THR A 344 -14.28 -5.42 1.23
C THR A 344 -15.69 -5.90 0.91
N PHE A 345 -15.98 -7.15 1.28
CA PHE A 345 -17.35 -7.71 1.25
C PHE A 345 -18.33 -6.86 2.08
N PHE A 346 -17.86 -6.25 3.18
CA PHE A 346 -18.64 -5.33 4.00
C PHE A 346 -19.11 -4.10 3.21
N TRP A 347 -18.18 -3.40 2.56
CA TRP A 347 -18.51 -2.19 1.80
C TRP A 347 -19.46 -2.48 0.65
N LEU A 348 -19.19 -3.51 -0.15
CA LEU A 348 -20.03 -3.90 -1.28
C LEU A 348 -21.45 -4.32 -0.81
N GLY A 349 -21.52 -5.06 0.30
CA GLY A 349 -22.78 -5.45 0.92
C GLY A 349 -23.66 -4.28 1.39
N LEU A 350 -23.08 -3.16 1.85
CA LEU A 350 -23.83 -1.95 2.23
C LEU A 350 -24.62 -1.34 1.04
N PHE A 351 -24.16 -1.57 -0.19
CA PHE A 351 -24.81 -1.09 -1.42
C PHE A 351 -25.54 -2.21 -2.19
N GLY A 352 -25.72 -3.39 -1.57
CA GLY A 352 -26.40 -4.53 -2.21
C GLY A 352 -25.62 -5.17 -3.36
N VAL A 353 -24.31 -4.91 -3.48
CA VAL A 353 -23.45 -5.48 -4.52
C VAL A 353 -22.94 -6.83 -4.04
N ASN A 354 -23.22 -7.89 -4.80
CA ASN A 354 -22.68 -9.23 -4.53
C ASN A 354 -21.17 -9.25 -4.81
N PRO A 355 -20.30 -9.48 -3.81
CA PRO A 355 -18.85 -9.51 -4.01
C PRO A 355 -18.37 -10.60 -4.96
N LEU A 356 -19.13 -11.70 -5.09
CA LEU A 356 -18.83 -12.84 -5.95
C LEU A 356 -19.28 -12.64 -7.41
N GLU A 357 -20.12 -11.65 -7.66
CA GLU A 357 -20.66 -11.28 -8.98
C GLU A 357 -20.35 -9.80 -9.25
N PHE A 358 -19.07 -9.45 -9.17
CA PHE A 358 -18.61 -8.06 -9.22
C PHE A 358 -19.03 -7.37 -10.53
N PRO A 359 -19.86 -6.30 -10.50
CA PRO A 359 -20.51 -5.73 -11.68
C PRO A 359 -19.57 -4.84 -12.54
N GLY A 360 -18.27 -4.87 -12.27
CA GLY A 360 -17.26 -4.03 -12.91
C GLY A 360 -17.18 -2.61 -12.31
N ARG A 361 -16.02 -1.96 -12.47
CA ARG A 361 -15.72 -0.64 -11.88
C ARG A 361 -16.70 0.45 -12.36
N THR A 362 -17.17 0.37 -13.61
CA THR A 362 -18.15 1.33 -14.19
C THR A 362 -19.45 1.41 -13.39
N ALA A 363 -20.00 0.28 -12.93
CA ALA A 363 -21.21 0.25 -12.12
C ALA A 363 -21.00 0.87 -10.72
N LEU A 364 -19.76 0.88 -10.24
CA LEU A 364 -19.38 1.36 -8.92
C LEU A 364 -18.91 2.82 -8.90
N ILE A 365 -18.84 3.55 -10.03
CA ILE A 365 -18.32 4.93 -10.08
C ILE A 365 -19.01 5.85 -9.06
N GLY A 366 -20.34 5.78 -8.96
CA GLY A 366 -21.12 6.60 -8.03
C GLY A 366 -20.86 6.26 -6.56
N ILE A 367 -20.89 4.97 -6.23
CA ILE A 367 -20.59 4.44 -4.89
C ILE A 367 -19.14 4.77 -4.50
N GLY A 368 -18.21 4.63 -5.44
CA GLY A 368 -16.79 4.90 -5.27
C GLY A 368 -16.51 6.38 -5.00
N SER A 369 -17.09 7.26 -5.82
CA SER A 369 -16.98 8.72 -5.65
C SER A 369 -17.57 9.20 -4.33
N PHE A 370 -18.74 8.65 -3.95
CA PHE A 370 -19.33 8.92 -2.64
C PHE A 370 -18.45 8.43 -1.49
N GLY A 371 -17.90 7.21 -1.59
CA GLY A 371 -17.05 6.61 -0.57
C GLY A 371 -15.72 7.36 -0.35
N LEU A 372 -15.06 7.78 -1.42
CA LEU A 372 -13.82 8.58 -1.33
C LEU A 372 -14.04 9.92 -0.63
N VAL A 373 -15.16 10.60 -0.91
CA VAL A 373 -15.52 11.85 -0.22
C VAL A 373 -15.97 11.60 1.22
N LEU A 374 -16.76 10.55 1.46
CA LEU A 374 -17.27 10.21 2.79
C LEU A 374 -16.14 9.83 3.76
N THR A 375 -15.19 9.00 3.34
CA THR A 375 -14.04 8.59 4.17
C THR A 375 -13.16 9.79 4.54
N PHE A 376 -12.92 10.71 3.61
CA PHE A 376 -12.23 11.97 3.89
C PHE A 376 -12.97 12.81 4.95
N ILE A 377 -14.28 13.04 4.77
CA ILE A 377 -15.09 13.82 5.71
C ILE A 377 -15.12 13.17 7.09
N LEU A 378 -15.33 11.86 7.17
CA LEU A 378 -15.35 11.12 8.43
C LEU A 378 -14.00 11.17 9.16
N LEU A 379 -12.89 10.91 8.46
CA LEU A 379 -11.56 10.97 9.06
C LEU A 379 -11.23 12.39 9.54
N ALA A 380 -11.51 13.41 8.73
CA ALA A 380 -11.29 14.80 9.11
C ALA A 380 -12.14 15.23 10.31
N ALA A 381 -13.41 14.82 10.37
CA ALA A 381 -14.31 15.12 11.48
C ALA A 381 -13.86 14.43 12.79
N VAL A 382 -13.50 13.14 12.73
CA VAL A 382 -13.05 12.39 13.92
C VAL A 382 -11.67 12.89 14.39
N PHE A 383 -10.75 13.22 13.48
CA PHE A 383 -9.49 13.87 13.83
C PHE A 383 -9.71 15.23 14.50
N ALA A 384 -10.56 16.08 13.92
CA ALA A 384 -10.89 17.39 14.49
C ALA A 384 -11.53 17.25 15.89
N LEU A 385 -12.44 16.30 16.07
CA LEU A 385 -13.05 15.99 17.36
C LEU A 385 -12.02 15.53 18.39
N ALA A 386 -11.10 14.63 18.02
CA ALA A 386 -10.03 14.16 18.90
C ALA A 386 -9.11 15.31 19.37
N VAL A 387 -8.68 16.19 18.44
CA VAL A 387 -7.89 17.38 18.77
C VAL A 387 -8.66 18.35 19.67
N PHE A 388 -9.96 18.58 19.39
CA PHE A 388 -10.81 19.46 20.18
C PHE A 388 -11.00 18.95 21.62
N LEU A 389 -11.33 17.66 21.78
CA LEU A 389 -11.46 17.02 23.10
C LEU A 389 -10.13 17.05 23.86
N GLY A 390 -9.01 16.80 23.18
CA GLY A 390 -7.67 16.90 23.76
C GLY A 390 -7.38 18.30 24.33
N GLY A 391 -7.64 19.34 23.53
CA GLY A 391 -7.52 20.74 23.97
C GLY A 391 -8.37 21.04 25.21
N ARG A 392 -9.63 20.56 25.23
CA ARG A 392 -10.54 20.72 26.38
C ARG A 392 -10.04 20.01 27.64
N LEU A 393 -9.54 18.78 27.54
CA LEU A 393 -9.07 17.99 28.68
C LEU A 393 -7.80 18.55 29.34
N ALA A 394 -6.88 19.12 28.54
CA ALA A 394 -5.61 19.66 29.04
C ALA A 394 -5.64 21.16 29.40
N GLY A 395 -6.74 21.85 29.07
CA GLY A 395 -6.87 23.30 29.20
C GLY A 395 -6.12 24.05 28.09
N ASN A 396 -6.77 24.22 26.94
CA ASN A 396 -6.35 24.93 25.72
C ASN A 396 -5.09 25.83 25.88
N ALA A 397 -3.94 25.35 25.41
CA ALA A 397 -2.69 26.13 25.41
C ALA A 397 -2.41 26.90 24.11
N ARG A 398 -3.08 26.52 23.01
CA ARG A 398 -2.93 27.12 21.67
C ARG A 398 -4.29 27.21 20.98
N SER A 399 -4.37 27.87 19.82
CA SER A 399 -5.57 27.83 19.00
C SER A 399 -5.84 26.40 18.49
N PHE A 400 -7.10 26.11 18.16
CA PHE A 400 -7.47 24.82 17.57
C PHE A 400 -6.73 24.58 16.24
N ALA A 401 -6.62 25.59 15.40
CA ALA A 401 -5.95 25.50 14.10
C ALA A 401 -4.45 25.19 14.24
N ASP A 402 -3.74 25.85 15.17
CA ASP A 402 -2.32 25.56 15.42
C ASP A 402 -2.11 24.15 15.98
N THR A 403 -3.02 23.71 16.85
CA THR A 403 -2.92 22.40 17.51
C THR A 403 -3.20 21.28 16.50
N ALA A 404 -4.26 21.41 15.69
CA ALA A 404 -4.58 20.49 14.60
C ALA A 404 -3.46 20.48 13.54
N GLY A 405 -2.96 21.66 13.15
CA GLY A 405 -1.88 21.82 12.18
C GLY A 405 -0.56 21.21 12.60
N LEU A 406 -0.32 21.03 13.91
CA LEU A 406 0.80 20.26 14.43
C LEU A 406 0.49 18.76 14.54
N LEU A 407 -0.64 18.40 15.13
CA LEU A 407 -0.99 17.00 15.39
C LEU A 407 -1.25 16.21 14.10
N VAL A 408 -1.64 16.85 12.99
CA VAL A 408 -1.82 16.17 11.70
C VAL A 408 -0.52 15.53 11.21
N TRP A 409 0.66 16.06 11.57
CA TRP A 409 1.96 15.46 11.22
C TRP A 409 2.18 14.09 11.87
N SER A 410 1.47 13.77 12.96
CA SER A 410 1.50 12.43 13.56
C SER A 410 0.81 11.36 12.70
N ILE A 411 0.05 11.75 11.67
CA ILE A 411 -0.55 10.82 10.70
C ILE A 411 0.49 10.32 9.68
N VAL A 412 1.58 11.05 9.42
CA VAL A 412 2.56 10.68 8.38
C VAL A 412 3.20 9.30 8.60
N PRO A 413 3.63 8.91 9.82
CA PRO A 413 4.11 7.55 10.08
C PRO A 413 3.05 6.47 9.87
N ILE A 414 1.77 6.80 10.14
CA ILE A 414 0.64 5.91 9.87
C ILE A 414 0.51 5.70 8.36
N ALA A 415 0.32 6.78 7.60
CA ALA A 415 0.15 6.74 6.14
C ALA A 415 1.28 5.96 5.45
N LEU A 416 2.55 6.21 5.82
CA LEU A 416 3.69 5.49 5.24
C LEU A 416 3.68 3.99 5.59
N ALA A 417 3.30 3.62 6.81
CA ALA A 417 3.20 2.21 7.21
C ALA A 417 2.07 1.46 6.48
N TYR A 418 0.92 2.09 6.27
CA TYR A 418 -0.13 1.53 5.40
C TYR A 418 0.34 1.43 3.96
N HIS A 419 1.06 2.42 3.43
CA HIS A 419 1.59 2.38 2.06
C HIS A 419 2.53 1.19 1.86
N ILE A 420 3.46 0.96 2.80
CA ILE A 420 4.34 -0.22 2.79
C ILE A 420 3.51 -1.51 2.85
N ALA A 421 2.59 -1.62 3.83
CA ALA A 421 1.80 -2.83 4.03
C ALA A 421 0.90 -3.14 2.83
N HIS A 422 0.34 -2.11 2.18
CA HIS A 422 -0.54 -2.25 1.03
C HIS A 422 0.22 -2.67 -0.24
N TYR A 423 1.29 -1.96 -0.59
CA TYR A 423 1.95 -2.13 -1.90
C TYR A 423 3.12 -3.13 -1.91
N VAL A 424 3.53 -3.71 -0.79
CA VAL A 424 4.67 -4.66 -0.77
C VAL A 424 4.44 -5.90 -1.66
N THR A 425 3.21 -6.40 -1.80
CA THR A 425 2.89 -7.51 -2.71
C THR A 425 3.00 -7.11 -4.17
N ALA A 426 2.41 -5.98 -4.55
CA ALA A 426 2.49 -5.41 -5.89
C ALA A 426 3.95 -5.13 -6.27
N LEU A 427 4.75 -4.58 -5.35
CA LEU A 427 6.19 -4.38 -5.58
C LEU A 427 6.98 -5.66 -5.82
N LEU A 428 6.61 -6.77 -5.18
CA LEU A 428 7.30 -8.06 -5.36
C LEU A 428 6.92 -8.76 -6.68
N VAL A 429 5.73 -8.52 -7.23
CA VAL A 429 5.25 -9.17 -8.47
C VAL A 429 5.33 -8.21 -9.65
N ASP A 430 4.63 -7.08 -9.58
CA ASP A 430 4.57 -6.08 -10.64
C ASP A 430 5.91 -5.36 -10.83
N GLY A 431 6.77 -5.37 -9.80
CA GLY A 431 8.16 -4.92 -9.93
C GLY A 431 8.98 -5.80 -10.89
N GLN A 432 8.66 -7.09 -11.00
CA GLN A 432 9.26 -7.99 -11.99
C GLN A 432 8.72 -7.71 -13.39
N TYR A 433 7.40 -7.54 -13.54
CA TYR A 433 6.78 -7.10 -14.79
C TYR A 433 7.36 -5.76 -15.27
N ALA A 434 7.59 -4.80 -14.36
CA ALA A 434 8.20 -3.52 -14.69
C ALA A 434 9.61 -3.69 -15.29
N LEU A 435 10.42 -4.60 -14.77
CA LEU A 435 11.75 -4.92 -15.32
C LEU A 435 11.66 -5.57 -16.71
N VAL A 436 10.66 -6.42 -16.96
CA VAL A 436 10.41 -7.03 -18.27
C VAL A 436 9.98 -5.96 -19.28
N ALA A 437 8.91 -5.22 -18.97
CA ALA A 437 8.32 -4.21 -19.85
C ALA A 437 9.25 -3.04 -20.15
N LEU A 438 10.17 -2.68 -19.24
CA LEU A 438 11.19 -1.66 -19.51
C LEU A 438 12.26 -2.11 -20.53
N SER A 439 12.47 -3.41 -20.73
CA SER A 439 13.39 -3.91 -21.77
C SER A 439 12.79 -3.95 -23.17
N ASP A 440 11.46 -4.07 -23.30
CA ASP A 440 10.74 -3.98 -24.57
C ASP A 440 9.57 -2.97 -24.50
N PRO A 441 9.85 -1.67 -24.34
CA PRO A 441 8.84 -0.67 -23.99
C PRO A 441 7.74 -0.46 -25.05
N PHE A 442 7.96 -0.93 -26.28
CA PHE A 442 7.01 -0.82 -27.39
C PHE A 442 6.45 -2.20 -27.84
N ALA A 443 6.81 -3.30 -27.16
CA ALA A 443 6.47 -4.67 -27.57
C ALA A 443 6.94 -5.00 -29.01
N LEU A 444 8.16 -4.60 -29.37
CA LEU A 444 8.76 -4.77 -30.69
C LEU A 444 9.83 -5.89 -30.73
N GLY A 445 9.94 -6.69 -29.67
CA GLY A 445 11.00 -7.69 -29.51
C GLY A 445 12.34 -7.09 -29.12
N TRP A 446 12.36 -5.89 -28.53
CA TRP A 446 13.58 -5.28 -28.01
C TRP A 446 14.03 -5.99 -26.72
N ASN A 447 15.29 -5.76 -26.33
CA ASN A 447 15.80 -6.27 -25.06
C ASN A 447 16.85 -5.32 -24.46
N VAL A 448 16.45 -4.07 -24.21
CA VAL A 448 17.36 -2.95 -23.90
C VAL A 448 18.22 -3.20 -22.64
N PHE A 449 17.68 -3.89 -21.63
CA PHE A 449 18.40 -4.20 -20.38
C PHE A 449 18.68 -5.69 -20.19
N GLY A 450 18.42 -6.53 -21.19
CA GLY A 450 18.60 -7.99 -21.11
C GLY A 450 17.45 -8.75 -20.44
N THR A 451 16.45 -8.06 -19.90
CA THR A 451 15.39 -8.61 -19.04
C THR A 451 14.07 -8.98 -19.76
N ALA A 452 13.92 -8.72 -21.06
CA ALA A 452 12.64 -8.91 -21.79
C ALA A 452 12.10 -10.36 -21.77
N ASN A 453 12.97 -11.35 -21.57
CA ASN A 453 12.60 -12.78 -21.52
C ASN A 453 12.65 -13.36 -20.10
N MET A 454 12.68 -12.52 -19.05
CA MET A 454 12.60 -13.00 -17.67
C MET A 454 11.21 -13.56 -17.36
N MET A 455 11.15 -14.75 -16.77
CA MET A 455 9.91 -15.31 -16.25
C MET A 455 9.55 -14.60 -14.93
N VAL A 456 8.29 -14.18 -14.78
CA VAL A 456 7.82 -13.54 -13.56
C VAL A 456 7.40 -14.58 -12.53
N GLU A 457 8.04 -14.56 -11.37
CA GLU A 457 7.80 -15.49 -10.27
C GLU A 457 6.68 -14.98 -9.34
N ALA A 458 5.43 -14.97 -9.83
CA ALA A 458 4.25 -14.65 -9.02
C ALA A 458 4.10 -15.59 -7.79
N GLY A 459 4.73 -16.78 -7.84
CA GLY A 459 4.83 -17.71 -6.72
C GLY A 459 5.48 -17.13 -5.46
N VAL A 460 6.25 -16.04 -5.54
CA VAL A 460 6.90 -15.40 -4.38
C VAL A 460 5.91 -14.95 -3.32
N VAL A 461 4.71 -14.51 -3.70
CA VAL A 461 3.63 -14.11 -2.78
C VAL A 461 2.59 -15.23 -2.54
N ALA A 462 2.68 -16.34 -3.24
CA ALA A 462 1.70 -17.43 -3.18
C ALA A 462 2.06 -18.51 -2.15
N GLY A 463 1.04 -19.20 -1.64
CA GLY A 463 1.20 -20.32 -0.71
C GLY A 463 1.34 -19.92 0.76
N ALA A 464 1.19 -20.91 1.64
CA ALA A 464 0.99 -20.67 3.07
C ALA A 464 2.18 -19.99 3.77
N GLN A 465 3.42 -20.33 3.40
CA GLN A 465 4.62 -19.77 4.03
C GLN A 465 4.84 -18.30 3.64
N SER A 466 4.65 -17.95 2.37
CA SER A 466 4.77 -16.57 1.89
C SER A 466 3.69 -15.69 2.49
N ALA A 467 2.44 -16.16 2.51
CA ALA A 467 1.33 -15.45 3.14
C ALA A 467 1.53 -15.25 4.67
N TRP A 468 2.11 -16.22 5.38
CA TRP A 468 2.47 -16.05 6.80
C TRP A 468 3.54 -14.98 7.01
N TRP A 469 4.62 -14.98 6.22
CA TRP A 469 5.68 -13.97 6.30
C TRP A 469 5.17 -12.58 5.96
N LEU A 470 4.43 -12.48 4.85
CA LEU A 470 3.82 -11.25 4.36
C LEU A 470 2.88 -10.64 5.41
N TRP A 471 1.99 -11.45 6.00
CA TRP A 471 1.09 -11.01 7.06
C TRP A 471 1.84 -10.43 8.27
N ASN A 472 2.87 -11.14 8.75
CA ASN A 472 3.66 -10.69 9.89
C ASN A 472 4.43 -9.39 9.58
N LEU A 473 4.95 -9.25 8.37
CA LEU A 473 5.59 -8.02 7.91
C LEU A 473 4.58 -6.86 7.85
N GLN A 474 3.43 -7.05 7.18
CA GLN A 474 2.38 -6.03 7.05
C GLN A 474 1.84 -5.59 8.41
N ALA A 475 1.47 -6.53 9.27
CA ALA A 475 0.98 -6.24 10.62
C ALA A 475 2.05 -5.57 11.50
N GLY A 476 3.30 -6.06 11.45
CA GLY A 476 4.42 -5.47 12.19
C GLY A 476 4.73 -4.04 11.76
N VAL A 477 4.71 -3.76 10.46
CA VAL A 477 4.90 -2.41 9.90
C VAL A 477 3.75 -1.48 10.31
N ILE A 478 2.49 -1.90 10.22
CA ILE A 478 1.33 -1.10 10.67
C ILE A 478 1.45 -0.75 12.17
N ILE A 479 1.79 -1.72 13.02
CA ILE A 479 1.95 -1.49 14.46
C ILE A 479 3.11 -0.52 14.73
N ALA A 480 4.26 -0.71 14.06
CA ALA A 480 5.41 0.19 14.19
C ALA A 480 5.09 1.63 13.74
N GLY A 481 4.33 1.79 12.64
CA GLY A 481 3.86 3.08 12.15
C GLY A 481 3.00 3.82 13.19
N HIS A 482 2.07 3.12 13.85
CA HIS A 482 1.25 3.71 14.91
C HIS A 482 2.04 4.02 16.19
N VAL A 483 2.99 3.18 16.59
CA VAL A 483 3.89 3.49 17.73
C VAL A 483 4.71 4.76 17.45
N LEU A 484 5.22 4.92 16.23
CA LEU A 484 5.93 6.13 15.81
C LEU A 484 4.99 7.35 15.72
N ALA A 485 3.74 7.15 15.30
CA ALA A 485 2.71 8.19 15.30
C ALA A 485 2.42 8.73 16.72
N VAL A 486 2.25 7.83 17.70
CA VAL A 486 2.09 8.19 19.12
C VAL A 486 3.31 8.97 19.63
N LEU A 487 4.53 8.54 19.31
CA LEU A 487 5.77 9.23 19.67
C LEU A 487 5.85 10.64 19.08
N VAL A 488 5.53 10.80 17.79
CA VAL A 488 5.51 12.10 17.11
C VAL A 488 4.44 13.02 17.70
N ALA A 489 3.23 12.50 17.95
CA ALA A 489 2.18 13.25 18.64
C ALA A 489 2.62 13.69 20.05
N HIS A 490 3.32 12.83 20.79
CA HIS A 490 3.77 13.14 22.15
C HIS A 490 4.80 14.27 22.18
N GLY A 491 5.72 14.29 21.21
CA GLY A 491 6.63 15.42 21.00
C GLY A 491 5.90 16.75 20.78
N PHE A 492 4.82 16.77 19.99
CA PHE A 492 4.03 17.99 19.77
C PHE A 492 3.18 18.41 20.97
N ALA A 493 2.58 17.46 21.69
CA ALA A 493 1.84 17.75 22.91
C ALA A 493 2.75 18.33 24.00
N TRP A 494 3.95 17.75 24.18
CA TRP A 494 4.98 18.29 25.05
C TRP A 494 5.38 19.73 24.67
N ARG A 495 5.63 19.98 23.38
CA ARG A 495 5.95 21.30 22.80
C ARG A 495 4.80 22.33 22.90
N SER A 496 3.61 21.89 23.28
CA SER A 496 2.42 22.74 23.43
C SER A 496 2.09 23.06 24.89
N TYR A 497 2.29 22.11 25.82
CA TYR A 497 1.88 22.25 27.21
C TYR A 497 3.02 22.33 28.23
N GLY A 498 4.23 21.81 27.93
CA GLY A 498 5.40 21.84 28.82
C GLY A 498 5.26 21.11 30.16
N GLN A 499 4.11 20.48 30.44
CA GLN A 499 3.81 19.74 31.67
C GLN A 499 3.39 18.30 31.31
N PRO A 500 3.94 17.24 31.95
CA PRO A 500 3.72 15.87 31.50
C PRO A 500 2.25 15.44 31.57
N SER A 501 1.57 15.81 32.66
CA SER A 501 0.15 15.50 32.88
C SER A 501 -0.76 16.14 31.84
N ARG A 502 -0.60 17.43 31.56
CA ARG A 502 -1.38 18.14 30.53
C ARG A 502 -1.07 17.64 29.12
N ALA A 503 0.21 17.35 28.82
CA ALA A 503 0.58 16.74 27.55
C ALA A 503 -0.12 15.39 27.36
N ALA A 504 -0.03 14.47 28.33
CA ALA A 504 -0.71 13.17 28.27
C ALA A 504 -2.24 13.30 28.14
N LEU A 505 -2.88 14.14 28.97
CA LEU A 505 -4.33 14.40 28.91
C LEU A 505 -4.77 14.94 27.55
N SER A 506 -3.98 15.82 26.92
CA SER A 506 -4.29 16.39 25.61
C SER A 506 -4.30 15.35 24.49
N GLN A 507 -3.64 14.21 24.70
CA GLN A 507 -3.46 13.19 23.69
C GLN A 507 -4.40 12.02 23.81
N LEU A 508 -5.01 11.77 24.97
CA LEU A 508 -5.87 10.60 25.18
C LEU A 508 -6.90 10.37 24.05
N PRO A 509 -7.63 11.39 23.55
CA PRO A 509 -8.58 11.19 22.45
C PRO A 509 -7.89 10.85 21.11
N LEU A 510 -6.71 11.41 20.83
CA LEU A 510 -5.94 11.13 19.62
C LEU A 510 -5.29 9.74 19.66
N THR A 511 -4.80 9.31 20.83
CA THR A 511 -4.31 7.95 21.06
C THR A 511 -5.43 6.92 20.89
N LEU A 512 -6.63 7.19 21.41
CA LEU A 512 -7.79 6.33 21.20
C LEU A 512 -8.15 6.23 19.72
N LEU A 513 -8.08 7.34 18.97
CA LEU A 513 -8.24 7.33 17.51
C LEU A 513 -7.16 6.48 16.82
N MET A 514 -5.89 6.59 17.23
CA MET A 514 -4.79 5.76 16.69
C MET A 514 -4.99 4.27 16.99
N ILE A 515 -5.48 3.90 18.17
CA ILE A 515 -5.80 2.51 18.52
C ILE A 515 -6.97 2.00 17.66
N ALA A 516 -8.06 2.77 17.54
CA ALA A 516 -9.19 2.42 16.68
C ALA A 516 -8.78 2.28 15.21
N TYR A 517 -7.88 3.15 14.73
CA TYR A 517 -7.34 3.09 13.38
C TYR A 517 -6.41 1.89 13.18
N THR A 518 -5.60 1.51 14.19
CA THR A 518 -4.80 0.27 14.19
C THR A 518 -5.70 -0.96 14.04
N ILE A 519 -6.77 -1.03 14.83
CA ILE A 519 -7.79 -2.09 14.76
C ILE A 519 -8.41 -2.13 13.36
N PHE A 520 -8.81 -0.98 12.83
CA PHE A 520 -9.39 -0.86 11.49
C PHE A 520 -8.42 -1.31 10.38
N GLY A 521 -7.13 -1.00 10.48
CA GLY A 521 -6.13 -1.44 9.49
C GLY A 521 -5.85 -2.94 9.50
N LEU A 522 -5.68 -3.51 10.70
CA LEU A 522 -5.51 -4.95 10.85
C LEU A 522 -6.79 -5.72 10.47
N TRP A 523 -7.97 -5.11 10.67
CA TRP A 523 -9.24 -5.62 10.15
C TRP A 523 -9.34 -5.53 8.62
N LEU A 524 -8.90 -4.43 7.99
CA LEU A 524 -8.87 -4.30 6.53
C LEU A 524 -7.95 -5.36 5.89
N LEU A 525 -6.78 -5.64 6.48
CA LEU A 525 -5.91 -6.74 6.03
C LEU A 525 -6.57 -8.12 6.22
N ALA A 526 -7.32 -8.32 7.30
CA ALA A 526 -7.97 -9.59 7.64
C ALA A 526 -9.23 -9.92 6.81
N THR A 527 -9.87 -8.90 6.23
CA THR A 527 -11.24 -9.02 5.73
C THR A 527 -11.28 -9.52 4.29
N PRO A 528 -12.20 -10.43 3.92
CA PRO A 528 -12.41 -10.83 2.54
C PRO A 528 -12.66 -9.63 1.60
N THR A 529 -11.95 -9.63 0.48
CA THR A 529 -12.04 -8.62 -0.58
C THR A 529 -12.56 -9.25 -1.87
N ALA A 530 -13.34 -8.50 -2.65
CA ALA A 530 -13.73 -8.88 -4.00
C ALA A 530 -12.57 -8.66 -4.98
N GLY A 531 -12.52 -9.50 -6.01
CA GLY A 531 -11.30 -9.72 -6.82
C GLY A 531 -10.50 -10.86 -6.22
#